data_AF-A0A7Y2D1F5-F1
#
_entry.id   AF-A0A7Y2D1F5-F1
#
_cell.length_a   1.000
_cell.length_b   1.000
_cell.length_c   1.000
_cell.angle_alpha   90.00
_cell.angle_beta   90.00
_cell.angle_gamma   90.00
#
_symmetry.space_group_name_H-M   'P 1'
#
loop_
_entity.id
_entity.type
_entity.pdbx_description
1 polymer ?
#
loop_
_entity_poly.entity_id
_entity_poly.type
_entity_poly.pdbx_seq_one_letter_code
_entity_poly.pdbx_strand_id
1 'polypeptide(L)'
;RTSKRGRMAHIPITLPLAEVIDATPNDRMLILTNASGGRLTEHRASEGLRQWRDKAGLNQDLRLQDCRGTAATRLLNAGLSLSQIASHMGWSLRHAANVIEHYARVSPSETDAVLIKLAGSKRAEQ
;
A
#
# COMPACT_ATOMS: atom_id res chain seq x y z
N ARG A 1 -3.72 -0.17 -19.14
CA ARG A 1 -5.14 -0.06 -18.71
C ARG A 1 -5.47 -1.26 -17.83
N THR A 2 -6.28 -1.10 -16.79
CA THR A 2 -6.68 -2.22 -15.92
C THR A 2 -7.62 -3.17 -16.67
N SER A 3 -7.46 -4.48 -16.48
CA SER A 3 -8.27 -5.50 -17.15
C SER A 3 -9.75 -5.41 -16.79
N LYS A 4 -10.06 -5.14 -15.51
CA LYS A 4 -11.44 -5.14 -15.00
C LYS A 4 -12.27 -3.92 -15.40
N ARG A 5 -11.66 -2.75 -15.56
CA ARG A 5 -12.39 -1.47 -15.77
C ARG A 5 -11.90 -0.66 -16.95
N GLY A 6 -10.87 -1.11 -17.67
CA GLY A 6 -10.29 -0.40 -18.81
C GLY A 6 -9.64 0.94 -18.46
N ARG A 7 -9.48 1.28 -17.17
CA ARG A 7 -8.97 2.59 -16.74
C ARG A 7 -7.45 2.63 -16.78
N MET A 8 -6.89 3.80 -17.10
CA MET A 8 -5.47 4.04 -16.90
C MET A 8 -5.21 4.20 -15.39
N ALA A 9 -4.19 3.50 -14.88
CA ALA A 9 -3.79 3.61 -13.49
C ALA A 9 -2.54 4.48 -13.44
N HIS A 10 -2.66 5.63 -12.79
CA HIS A 10 -1.51 6.45 -12.41
C HIS A 10 -1.22 6.17 -10.95
N ILE A 11 -0.08 5.54 -10.68
CA ILE A 11 0.33 5.17 -9.32
C ILE A 11 1.58 5.99 -9.01
N PRO A 12 1.49 6.99 -8.11
CA PRO A 12 2.69 7.67 -7.66
C PRO A 12 3.57 6.67 -6.91
N ILE A 13 4.86 6.71 -7.19
CA ILE A 13 5.86 5.81 -6.58
C ILE A 13 6.76 6.63 -5.65
N THR A 14 7.27 5.97 -4.62
CA THR A 14 8.28 6.58 -3.74
C THR A 14 9.62 6.66 -4.46
N LEU A 15 10.50 7.58 -4.04
CA LEU A 15 11.88 7.65 -4.58
C LEU A 15 12.60 6.30 -4.54
N PRO A 16 12.59 5.54 -3.43
CA PRO A 16 13.24 4.23 -3.39
C PRO A 16 12.68 3.24 -4.42
N LEU A 17 11.38 3.30 -4.73
CA LEU A 17 10.80 2.45 -5.76
C LEU A 17 11.20 2.92 -7.17
N ALA A 18 11.31 4.24 -7.39
CA ALA A 18 11.81 4.79 -8.64
C ALA A 18 13.25 4.32 -8.91
N GLU A 19 14.13 4.41 -7.91
CA GLU A 19 15.52 3.95 -8.00
C GLU A 19 15.62 2.46 -8.38
N VAL A 20 14.77 1.60 -7.78
CA VAL A 20 14.71 0.18 -8.11
C VAL A 20 14.23 -0.06 -9.55
N ILE A 21 13.25 0.71 -10.01
CA ILE A 21 12.75 0.63 -11.39
C ILE A 21 13.84 1.07 -12.37
N ASP A 22 14.54 2.18 -12.07
CA ASP A 22 15.61 2.71 -12.92
C ASP A 22 16.81 1.77 -13.00
N ALA A 23 17.09 1.02 -11.93
CA ALA A 23 18.12 -0.02 -11.91
C ALA A 23 17.70 -1.32 -12.63
N THR A 24 16.44 -1.44 -13.05
CA THR A 24 15.94 -2.63 -13.76
C THR A 24 16.41 -2.59 -15.24
N PRO A 25 16.93 -3.70 -15.81
CA PRO A 25 17.27 -3.77 -17.23
C PRO A 25 16.13 -3.32 -18.14
N ASN A 26 16.45 -2.45 -19.10
CA ASN A 26 15.52 -1.83 -20.04
C ASN A 26 15.41 -2.58 -21.38
N ASP A 27 16.14 -3.69 -21.53
CA ASP A 27 16.15 -4.57 -22.70
C ASP A 27 14.95 -5.55 -22.74
N ARG A 28 14.05 -5.45 -21.77
CA ARG A 28 12.94 -6.37 -21.57
C ARG A 28 11.62 -5.64 -21.36
N MET A 29 10.55 -6.23 -21.90
CA MET A 29 9.18 -5.71 -21.78
C MET A 29 8.59 -5.84 -20.37
N LEU A 30 9.13 -6.73 -19.53
CA LEU A 30 8.57 -7.07 -18.23
C LEU A 30 9.49 -6.56 -17.12
N ILE A 31 8.93 -5.79 -16.17
CA ILE A 31 9.65 -5.35 -14.97
C ILE A 31 9.86 -6.52 -14.00
N LEU A 32 8.82 -7.34 -13.79
CA LEU A 32 8.86 -8.50 -12.92
C LEU A 32 8.89 -9.80 -13.75
N THR A 33 10.00 -10.52 -13.67
CA THR A 33 10.20 -11.79 -14.36
C THR A 33 10.38 -12.94 -13.37
N ASN A 34 10.06 -14.16 -13.82
CA ASN A 34 10.48 -15.37 -13.12
C ASN A 34 11.96 -15.69 -13.41
N ALA A 35 12.49 -16.74 -12.79
CA ALA A 35 13.89 -17.14 -12.94
C ALA A 35 14.31 -17.48 -14.37
N SER A 36 13.36 -17.86 -15.24
CA SER A 36 13.59 -18.14 -16.66
C SER A 36 13.40 -16.91 -17.56
N GLY A 37 13.23 -15.71 -16.99
CA GLY A 37 12.98 -14.47 -17.74
C GLY A 37 11.54 -14.30 -18.25
N GLY A 38 10.66 -15.27 -17.98
CA GLY A 38 9.25 -15.22 -18.36
C GLY A 38 8.41 -14.37 -17.41
N ARG A 39 7.11 -14.28 -17.68
CA ARG A 39 6.15 -13.55 -16.83
C ARG A 39 6.12 -14.15 -15.42
N LEU A 40 6.20 -13.28 -14.41
CA LEU A 40 5.94 -13.67 -13.03
C LEU A 40 4.44 -13.97 -12.87
N THR A 41 4.11 -15.14 -12.28
CA THR A 41 2.73 -15.54 -12.02
C THR A 41 2.27 -15.05 -10.64
N GLU A 42 0.95 -14.93 -10.45
CA GLU A 42 0.36 -14.55 -9.16
C GLU A 42 0.77 -15.49 -8.03
N HIS A 43 0.82 -16.80 -8.32
CA HIS A 43 1.26 -17.81 -7.37
C HIS A 43 2.72 -17.58 -6.95
N ARG A 44 3.63 -17.37 -7.91
CA ARG A 44 5.06 -17.13 -7.62
C ARG A 44 5.31 -15.82 -6.89
N ALA A 45 4.56 -14.76 -7.22
CA ALA A 45 4.63 -13.51 -6.49
C ALA A 45 4.19 -13.69 -5.02
N SER A 46 3.10 -14.42 -4.79
CA SER A 46 2.60 -14.72 -3.45
C SER A 46 3.55 -15.61 -2.65
N GLU A 47 4.12 -16.63 -3.28
CA GLU A 47 5.12 -17.53 -2.69
C GLU A 47 6.39 -16.76 -2.29
N GLY A 48 6.93 -15.93 -3.20
CA GLY A 48 8.11 -15.12 -2.94
C GLY A 48 7.93 -14.20 -1.74
N LEU A 49 6.78 -13.53 -1.62
CA LEU A 49 6.51 -12.70 -0.44
C LEU A 49 6.42 -13.53 0.85
N ARG A 50 5.79 -14.72 0.81
CA ARG A 50 5.70 -15.60 1.99
C ARG A 50 7.09 -16.00 2.49
N GLN A 51 8.02 -16.33 1.59
CA GLN A 51 9.39 -16.65 1.97
C GLN A 51 10.07 -15.49 2.69
N TRP A 52 9.91 -14.26 2.22
CA TRP A 52 10.46 -13.06 2.89
C TRP A 52 9.78 -12.74 4.21
N ARG A 53 8.46 -12.92 4.30
CA ARG A 53 7.68 -12.80 5.53
C ARG A 53 8.19 -13.77 6.60
N ASP A 54 8.41 -15.03 6.21
CA ASP A 54 8.88 -16.08 7.12
C ASP A 54 10.32 -15.80 7.59
N LYS A 55 11.20 -15.37 6.67
CA LYS A 55 12.56 -14.92 7.00
C LYS A 55 12.58 -13.72 7.95
N ALA A 56 11.60 -12.84 7.85
CA ALA A 56 11.45 -11.70 8.74
C ALA A 56 10.77 -12.05 10.08
N GLY A 57 10.38 -13.31 10.31
CA GLY A 57 9.73 -13.76 11.54
C GLY A 57 8.33 -13.18 11.76
N LEU A 58 7.65 -12.77 10.68
CA LEU A 58 6.32 -12.17 10.76
C LEU A 58 5.22 -13.24 10.87
N ASN A 59 4.03 -12.83 11.31
CA ASN A 59 2.88 -13.73 11.46
C ASN A 59 2.54 -14.46 10.14
N GLN A 60 2.40 -15.79 10.22
CA GLN A 60 2.12 -16.67 9.09
C GLN A 60 0.75 -16.47 8.44
N ASP A 61 -0.16 -15.73 9.06
CA ASP A 61 -1.45 -15.37 8.48
C ASP A 61 -1.40 -14.17 7.54
N LEU A 62 -0.30 -13.40 7.56
CA LEU A 62 -0.11 -12.28 6.63
C LEU A 62 0.04 -12.78 5.19
N ARG A 63 -0.49 -12.02 4.25
CA ARG A 63 -0.59 -12.30 2.82
C ARG A 63 -0.19 -11.06 2.02
N LEU A 64 -0.01 -11.22 0.71
CA LEU A 64 0.35 -10.13 -0.20
C LEU A 64 -0.66 -8.97 -0.19
N GLN A 65 -1.95 -9.26 -0.06
CA GLN A 65 -2.96 -8.20 0.02
C GLN A 65 -2.82 -7.32 1.27
N ASP A 66 -2.23 -7.82 2.36
CA ASP A 66 -2.08 -7.04 3.60
C ASP A 66 -1.07 -5.91 3.45
N CYS A 67 -0.16 -5.98 2.47
CA CYS A 67 0.71 -4.86 2.11
C CYS A 67 -0.12 -3.63 1.70
N ARG A 68 -1.26 -3.83 1.03
CA ARG A 68 -2.16 -2.73 0.64
C ARG A 68 -2.93 -2.19 1.84
N GLY A 69 -3.36 -3.05 2.76
CA GLY A 69 -3.95 -2.63 4.04
C GLY A 69 -2.98 -1.77 4.84
N THR A 70 -1.74 -2.24 5.00
CA THR A 70 -0.66 -1.52 5.68
C THR A 70 -0.38 -0.15 5.04
N ALA A 71 -0.30 -0.09 3.71
CA ALA A 71 -0.10 1.17 2.99
C ALA A 71 -1.26 2.15 3.22
N ALA A 72 -2.51 1.68 3.17
CA ALA A 72 -3.68 2.51 3.43
C ALA A 72 -3.69 3.06 4.86
N THR A 73 -3.38 2.23 5.86
CA THR A 73 -3.26 2.67 7.26
C THR A 73 -2.15 3.71 7.43
N ARG A 74 -0.99 3.54 6.76
CA ARG A 74 0.09 4.55 6.79
C ARG A 74 -0.34 5.88 6.19
N LEU A 75 -1.06 5.86 5.07
CA LEU A 75 -1.60 7.09 4.44
C LEU A 75 -2.63 7.78 5.34
N LEU A 76 -3.51 7.00 5.99
CA LEU A 76 -4.45 7.53 6.98
C LEU A 76 -3.72 8.18 8.16
N ASN A 77 -2.70 7.52 8.70
CA ASN A 77 -1.89 8.04 9.81
C ASN A 77 -1.15 9.33 9.42
N ALA A 78 -0.74 9.45 8.16
CA ALA A 78 -0.19 10.68 7.58
C ALA A 78 -1.25 11.79 7.36
N GLY A 79 -2.51 11.55 7.71
CA GLY A 79 -3.59 12.54 7.66
C GLY A 79 -4.30 12.65 6.31
N LEU A 80 -4.05 11.74 5.37
CA LEU A 80 -4.76 11.77 4.09
C LEU A 80 -6.23 11.42 4.27
N SER A 81 -7.07 12.07 3.48
CA SER A 81 -8.51 11.80 3.48
C SER A 81 -8.82 10.44 2.84
N LEU A 82 -9.99 9.91 3.19
CA LEU A 82 -10.47 8.65 2.62
C LEU A 82 -10.58 8.69 1.09
N SER A 83 -10.91 9.84 0.51
CA SER A 83 -11.00 10.03 -0.95
C SER A 83 -9.62 10.05 -1.62
N GLN A 84 -8.62 10.67 -0.99
CA GLN A 84 -7.23 10.64 -1.46
C GLN A 84 -6.69 9.21 -1.42
N ILE A 85 -6.91 8.48 -0.32
CA ILE A 85 -6.50 7.07 -0.18
C ILE A 85 -7.20 6.20 -1.24
N ALA A 86 -8.52 6.35 -1.41
CA ALA A 86 -9.26 5.58 -2.41
C ALA A 86 -8.73 5.82 -3.83
N SER A 87 -8.43 7.08 -4.17
CA SER A 87 -7.88 7.46 -5.47
C SER A 87 -6.48 6.88 -5.68
N HIS A 88 -5.59 7.04 -4.69
CA HIS A 88 -4.23 6.51 -4.71
C HIS A 88 -4.21 4.98 -4.87
N MET A 89 -5.11 4.29 -4.18
CA MET A 89 -5.17 2.83 -4.19
C MET A 89 -5.98 2.27 -5.37
N GLY A 90 -6.70 3.10 -6.13
CA GLY A 90 -7.61 2.64 -7.19
C GLY A 90 -8.85 1.91 -6.64
N TRP A 91 -9.27 2.25 -5.43
CA TRP A 91 -10.42 1.68 -4.73
C TRP A 91 -11.68 2.54 -4.90
N SER A 92 -12.85 1.94 -4.64
CA SER A 92 -14.03 2.76 -4.33
C SER A 92 -13.91 3.32 -2.91
N LEU A 93 -14.60 4.44 -2.64
CA LEU A 93 -14.62 5.03 -1.30
C LEU A 93 -15.12 4.04 -0.24
N ARG A 94 -16.17 3.27 -0.58
CA ARG A 94 -16.69 2.19 0.26
C ARG A 94 -15.63 1.15 0.59
N HIS A 95 -14.84 0.72 -0.40
CA HIS A 95 -13.82 -0.29 -0.16
C HIS A 95 -12.66 0.27 0.69
N ALA A 96 -12.27 1.52 0.47
CA ALA A 96 -11.28 2.18 1.31
C ALA A 96 -11.74 2.27 2.78
N ALA A 97 -13.02 2.62 3.02
CA ALA A 97 -13.62 2.64 4.36
C ALA A 97 -13.50 1.28 5.04
N ASN A 98 -13.94 0.21 4.37
CA ASN A 98 -13.91 -1.15 4.93
C ASN A 98 -12.49 -1.63 5.25
N VAL A 99 -11.51 -1.31 4.41
CA VAL A 99 -10.10 -1.65 4.66
C VAL A 99 -9.58 -0.90 5.88
N ILE A 100 -9.84 0.41 5.96
CA ILE A 100 -9.42 1.20 7.12
C ILE A 100 -10.08 0.69 8.41
N GLU A 101 -11.37 0.38 8.39
CA GLU A 101 -12.05 -0.22 9.52
C GLU A 101 -11.40 -1.54 9.96
N HIS A 102 -10.98 -2.38 9.01
CA HIS A 102 -10.35 -3.67 9.30
C HIS A 102 -8.91 -3.54 9.84
N TYR A 103 -8.11 -2.61 9.32
CA TYR A 103 -6.67 -2.53 9.63
C TYR A 103 -6.26 -1.37 10.55
N ALA A 104 -6.98 -0.23 10.57
CA ALA A 104 -6.64 0.91 11.43
C ALA A 104 -7.15 0.74 12.87
N ARG A 105 -8.23 -0.03 13.07
CA ARG A 105 -8.80 -0.33 14.40
C ARG A 105 -7.83 -1.04 15.36
N VAL A 106 -6.68 -1.50 14.87
CA VAL A 106 -5.69 -2.29 15.63
C VAL A 106 -4.55 -1.42 16.19
N SER A 107 -4.59 -0.09 16.08
CA SER A 107 -3.53 0.79 16.62
C SER A 107 -4.01 1.59 17.86
N PRO A 108 -3.61 1.22 19.10
CA PRO A 108 -3.90 1.96 20.32
C PRO A 108 -3.39 3.42 20.34
N SER A 109 -2.47 3.77 19.45
CA SER A 109 -1.84 5.09 19.34
C SER A 109 -2.75 6.20 18.79
N GLU A 110 -3.95 5.86 18.29
CA GLU A 110 -4.83 6.85 17.65
C GLU A 110 -5.48 7.81 18.66
N THR A 111 -5.77 7.36 19.89
CA THR A 111 -6.42 8.20 20.92
C THR A 111 -5.56 9.39 21.34
N ASP A 112 -4.25 9.17 21.52
CA ASP A 112 -3.32 10.25 21.92
C ASP A 112 -3.07 11.25 20.77
N ALA A 113 -3.08 10.77 19.53
CA ALA A 113 -2.91 11.62 18.35
C ALA A 113 -4.09 12.60 18.15
N VAL A 114 -5.30 12.24 18.59
CA VAL A 114 -6.48 13.13 18.57
C VAL A 114 -6.26 14.36 19.45
N LEU A 115 -5.69 14.17 20.64
CA LEU A 115 -5.41 15.27 21.57
C LEU A 115 -4.38 16.25 20.99
N ILE A 116 -3.35 15.73 20.33
CA ILE A 116 -2.32 16.55 19.66
C ILE A 116 -2.93 17.36 18.51
N LYS A 117 -3.76 16.73 17.67
CA LYS A 117 -4.44 17.41 16.55
C LYS A 117 -5.41 18.48 17.05
N LEU A 118 -6.19 18.20 18.09
CA LEU A 118 -7.13 19.16 18.68
C LEU A 118 -6.39 20.37 19.28
N ALA A 119 -5.27 20.15 19.95
CA ALA A 119 -4.42 21.22 20.48
C ALA A 119 -3.78 22.07 19.36
N GLY A 120 -3.41 21.44 18.23
CA GLY A 120 -2.90 22.12 17.05
C GLY A 120 -3.95 23.03 16.38
N SER A 121 -5.18 22.52 16.17
CA SER A 121 -6.24 23.31 15.52
C SER A 121 -6.66 24.52 16.35
N LYS A 122 -6.77 24.40 17.68
CA LYS A 122 -7.11 25.53 18.56
C LYS A 122 -6.08 26.66 18.54
N ARG A 123 -4.81 26.37 18.19
CA ARG A 123 -3.75 27.39 18.05
C ARG A 123 -3.75 28.07 16.68
N ALA A 124 -4.35 27.46 15.67
CA ALA A 124 -4.45 28.03 14.33
C ALA A 124 -5.66 28.97 14.16
N GLU A 125 -6.61 28.93 15.09
CA GLU A 125 -7.83 29.76 15.13
C GLU A 125 -7.72 30.99 16.04
N GLN A 126 -6.57 31.19 16.71
CA GLN A 126 -6.23 32.38 17.51
C GLN A 126 -5.21 33.24 16.77
#